data_AF-A0A973STA6-F1
#
_entry.id   AF-A0A973STA6-F1
#
_cell.length_a   1.000
_cell.length_b   1.000
_cell.length_c   1.000
_cell.angle_alpha   90.00
_cell.angle_beta   90.00
_cell.angle_gamma   90.00
#
_symmetry.space_group_name_H-M   'P 1'
#
loop_
_entity.id
_entity.type
_entity.pdbx_description
1 polymer ?
#
loop_
_entity_poly.entity_id
_entity_poly.type
_entity_poly.pdbx_seq_one_letter_code
_entity_poly.pdbx_strand_id
1 'polypeptide(L)'
;DRPLGGYAGILAAYAAGVAGAAAAAVLTKRRLPERVGVMDLALMAACTHKVSRRLAKDPVMSPLRAPFTKYEGTSGPSEIQEEPRGPVGELLACPFCLAQWAATAYAVGMVFAPRVTRLVGATMTAVAVSDWLQLGYAKLMKSVD
;
A
#
# COMPACT_ATOMS: atom_id res chain seq x y z
N ASP A 1 -15.22 19.32 13.01
CA ASP A 1 -16.10 18.18 12.72
C ASP A 1 -15.42 17.16 11.82
N ARG A 2 -15.69 15.86 12.02
CA ARG A 2 -15.16 14.81 11.13
C ARG A 2 -16.00 14.71 9.85
N PRO A 3 -15.40 14.62 8.66
CA PRO A 3 -16.12 14.56 7.37
C PRO A 3 -16.73 13.17 7.10
N LEU A 4 -17.73 12.77 7.91
CA LEU A 4 -18.36 11.45 7.87
C LEU A 4 -18.92 11.08 6.49
N GLY A 5 -19.48 12.05 5.76
CA GLY A 5 -20.04 11.82 4.43
C GLY A 5 -19.00 11.31 3.41
N GLY A 6 -17.79 11.89 3.39
CA GLY A 6 -16.77 11.43 2.47
C GLY A 6 -16.11 10.12 2.90
N TYR A 7 -16.00 9.82 4.21
CA TYR A 7 -15.60 8.48 4.64
C TYR A 7 -16.64 7.42 4.31
N ALA A 8 -17.93 7.74 4.40
CA ALA A 8 -18.99 6.83 3.96
C ALA A 8 -18.86 6.54 2.46
N GLY A 9 -18.52 7.54 1.64
CA GLY A 9 -18.19 7.36 0.23
C GLY A 9 -16.99 6.43 0.00
N ILE A 10 -15.90 6.62 0.74
CA ILE A 10 -14.71 5.75 0.67
C ILE A 10 -15.05 4.31 1.08
N LEU A 11 -15.81 4.14 2.15
CA LEU A 11 -16.25 2.83 2.63
C LEU A 11 -17.15 2.13 1.60
N ALA A 12 -18.10 2.86 1.01
CA ALA A 12 -18.96 2.34 -0.04
C ALA A 12 -18.16 1.93 -1.28
N ALA A 13 -17.19 2.76 -1.71
CA ALA A 13 -16.31 2.44 -2.83
C ALA A 13 -15.47 1.18 -2.56
N TYR A 14 -14.92 1.05 -1.34
CA TYR A 14 -14.18 -0.13 -0.92
C TYR A 14 -15.08 -1.39 -0.94
N ALA A 15 -16.25 -1.33 -0.30
CA ALA A 15 -17.19 -2.43 -0.24
C ALA A 15 -17.67 -2.85 -1.65
N ALA A 16 -18.00 -1.89 -2.51
CA ALA A 16 -18.39 -2.15 -3.89
C ALA A 16 -17.26 -2.80 -4.69
N GLY A 17 -16.01 -2.34 -4.53
CA GLY A 17 -14.84 -2.93 -5.18
C GLY A 17 -14.61 -4.38 -4.75
N VAL A 18 -14.67 -4.66 -3.44
CA VAL A 18 -14.53 -6.03 -2.90
C VAL A 18 -15.67 -6.93 -3.39
N ALA A 19 -16.92 -6.47 -3.31
CA ALA A 19 -18.08 -7.21 -3.78
C ALA A 19 -18.00 -7.49 -5.29
N GLY A 20 -17.59 -6.49 -6.08
CA GLY A 20 -17.39 -6.64 -7.52
C GLY A 20 -16.30 -7.64 -7.87
N ALA A 21 -15.16 -7.61 -7.16
CA ALA A 21 -14.09 -8.59 -7.35
C ALA A 21 -14.53 -10.01 -6.97
N ALA A 22 -15.28 -10.16 -5.87
CA ALA A 22 -15.84 -11.45 -5.46
C ALA A 22 -16.85 -11.98 -6.48
N ALA A 23 -17.78 -11.15 -6.94
CA ALA A 23 -18.75 -11.51 -7.97
C ALA A 23 -18.05 -11.90 -9.28
N ALA A 24 -17.05 -11.12 -9.72
CA ALA A 24 -16.25 -11.44 -10.89
C ALA A 24 -15.52 -12.78 -10.75
N ALA A 25 -14.97 -13.10 -9.57
CA ALA A 25 -14.30 -14.37 -9.32
C ALA A 25 -15.27 -15.55 -9.43
N VAL A 26 -16.48 -15.42 -8.89
CA VAL A 26 -17.55 -16.43 -9.00
C VAL A 26 -17.99 -16.60 -10.46
N LEU A 27 -18.31 -15.51 -11.15
CA LEU A 27 -18.78 -15.53 -12.54
C LEU A 27 -17.73 -16.10 -13.51
N THR A 28 -16.45 -15.81 -13.27
CA THR A 28 -15.33 -16.34 -14.06
C THR A 28 -14.81 -17.68 -13.56
N LYS A 29 -15.49 -18.31 -12.59
CA LYS A 29 -15.17 -19.63 -12.01
C LYS A 29 -13.71 -19.73 -11.55
N ARG A 30 -13.17 -18.65 -10.99
CA ARG A 30 -11.80 -18.62 -10.49
C ARG A 30 -11.68 -19.51 -9.26
N ARG A 31 -10.62 -20.31 -9.22
CA ARG A 31 -10.28 -21.12 -8.05
C ARG A 31 -9.53 -20.26 -7.06
N LEU A 32 -10.03 -20.19 -5.84
CA LEU A 32 -9.31 -19.60 -4.72
C LEU A 32 -8.15 -20.51 -4.32
N PRO A 33 -7.04 -19.96 -3.80
CA PRO A 33 -5.96 -20.78 -3.27
C PRO A 33 -6.47 -21.63 -2.09
N GLU A 34 -6.18 -22.93 -2.11
CA GLU A 34 -6.57 -23.86 -1.04
C GLU A 34 -5.88 -23.53 0.30
N ARG A 35 -4.71 -22.88 0.23
CA ARG A 35 -3.88 -22.52 1.38
C ARG A 35 -3.06 -21.28 1.05
N VAL A 36 -2.90 -20.41 2.03
CA VAL A 36 -1.97 -19.29 1.97
C VAL A 36 -0.76 -19.66 2.82
N GLY A 37 0.38 -19.94 2.16
CA GLY A 37 1.60 -20.33 2.86
C GLY A 37 2.21 -19.18 3.65
N VAL A 38 3.02 -19.50 4.67
CA VAL A 38 3.71 -18.49 5.50
C VAL A 38 4.57 -17.55 4.65
N MET A 39 5.27 -18.07 3.64
CA MET A 39 6.06 -17.25 2.72
C MET A 39 5.20 -16.34 1.83
N ASP A 40 4.03 -16.80 1.41
CA ASP A 40 3.09 -15.97 0.65
C ASP A 40 2.55 -14.82 1.52
N LEU A 41 2.26 -15.09 2.81
CA LEU A 41 1.89 -14.06 3.78
C LEU A 41 3.04 -13.07 4.06
N ALA A 42 4.27 -13.55 4.20
CA ALA A 42 5.44 -12.70 4.43
C ALA A 42 5.70 -11.76 3.24
N LEU A 43 5.66 -12.28 2.01
CA LEU A 43 5.77 -11.48 0.78
C LEU A 43 4.62 -10.48 0.66
N MET A 44 3.39 -10.91 0.92
CA MET A 44 2.22 -10.02 0.90
C MET A 44 2.38 -8.91 1.94
N ALA A 45 2.78 -9.23 3.17
CA ALA A 45 2.96 -8.24 4.25
C ALA A 45 4.05 -7.21 3.92
N ALA A 46 5.22 -7.67 3.47
CA ALA A 46 6.32 -6.79 3.10
C ALA A 46 5.98 -5.92 1.88
N CYS A 47 5.36 -6.52 0.85
CA CYS A 47 4.86 -5.79 -0.32
C CYS A 47 3.82 -4.74 0.09
N THR A 48 2.82 -5.11 0.89
CA THR A 48 1.77 -4.19 1.36
C THR A 48 2.38 -3.03 2.13
N HIS A 49 3.28 -3.30 3.07
CA HIS A 49 3.97 -2.25 3.83
C HIS A 49 4.73 -1.29 2.90
N LYS A 50 5.53 -1.82 1.97
CA LYS A 50 6.35 -0.98 1.09
C LYS A 50 5.51 -0.18 0.11
N VAL A 51 4.50 -0.80 -0.51
CA VAL A 51 3.62 -0.13 -1.48
C VAL A 51 2.80 0.95 -0.80
N SER A 52 2.18 0.67 0.34
CA SER A 52 1.34 1.67 1.02
C SER A 52 2.17 2.86 1.49
N ARG A 53 3.36 2.62 2.03
CA ARG A 53 4.26 3.69 2.46
C ARG A 53 4.83 4.48 1.29
N ARG A 54 5.17 3.83 0.19
CA ARG A 54 5.60 4.51 -1.05
C ARG A 54 4.51 5.43 -1.59
N LEU A 55 3.28 4.95 -1.70
CA LEU A 55 2.16 5.79 -2.16
C LEU A 55 1.91 6.98 -1.23
N ALA A 56 2.00 6.76 0.08
CA ALA A 56 1.65 7.76 1.08
C ALA A 56 2.76 8.77 1.39
N LYS A 57 4.03 8.47 1.10
CA LYS A 57 5.18 9.23 1.62
C LYS A 57 6.29 9.52 0.60
N ASP A 58 6.40 8.77 -0.49
CA ASP A 58 7.49 8.94 -1.46
C ASP A 58 7.30 10.25 -2.26
N PRO A 59 8.31 11.16 -2.31
CA PRO A 59 8.23 12.40 -3.09
C PRO A 59 7.96 12.16 -4.59
N VAL A 60 8.42 11.03 -5.16
CA VAL A 60 8.15 10.69 -6.57
C VAL A 60 6.65 10.47 -6.80
N MET A 61 5.91 10.10 -5.76
CA MET A 61 4.46 9.90 -5.81
C MET A 61 3.66 11.16 -5.41
N SER A 62 4.32 12.28 -5.09
CA SER A 62 3.64 13.55 -4.77
C SER A 62 2.65 14.04 -5.82
N PRO A 63 2.86 13.87 -7.14
CA PRO A 63 1.88 14.33 -8.13
C PRO A 63 0.47 13.71 -7.95
N LEU A 64 0.39 12.49 -7.40
CA LEU A 64 -0.89 11.83 -7.09
C LEU A 64 -1.60 12.44 -5.86
N ARG A 65 -0.82 12.99 -4.93
CA ARG A 65 -1.29 13.51 -3.64
C ARG A 65 -1.50 15.03 -3.66
N ALA A 66 -0.74 15.76 -4.48
CA ALA A 66 -0.74 17.21 -4.55
C ALA A 66 -2.13 17.88 -4.67
N PRO A 67 -3.14 17.31 -5.36
CA PRO A 67 -4.48 17.89 -5.37
C PRO A 67 -5.22 17.79 -4.02
N PHE A 68 -4.84 16.83 -3.17
CA PHE A 68 -5.52 16.46 -1.94
C PHE A 68 -4.68 16.72 -0.68
N THR A 69 -3.44 17.17 -0.82
CA THR A 69 -2.53 17.38 0.30
C THR A 69 -1.77 18.70 0.15
N LYS A 70 -1.17 19.18 1.23
CA LYS A 70 -0.27 20.33 1.25
C LYS A 70 1.09 19.89 1.78
N TYR A 71 2.15 20.12 1.03
CA TYR A 71 3.51 19.80 1.47
C TYR A 71 3.87 20.57 2.75
N GLU A 72 4.40 19.86 3.75
CA GLU A 72 4.84 20.42 5.03
C GLU A 72 6.34 20.23 5.31
N GLY A 73 7.04 19.42 4.52
CA GLY A 73 8.46 19.16 4.72
C GLY A 73 8.85 17.70 4.51
N THR A 74 10.00 17.33 5.06
CA THR A 74 10.48 15.94 5.06
C THR A 74 10.13 15.28 6.38
N SER A 75 9.70 14.01 6.34
CA SER A 75 9.37 13.21 7.54
C SER A 75 10.32 12.04 7.78
N GLY A 76 11.30 11.84 6.90
CA GLY A 76 12.28 10.76 7.01
C GLY A 76 13.15 10.65 5.76
N PRO A 77 14.10 9.70 5.73
CA PRO A 77 14.89 9.43 4.54
C PRO A 77 13.99 9.08 3.35
N SER A 78 14.03 9.92 2.32
CA SER A 78 13.18 9.76 1.11
C SER A 78 11.67 9.76 1.39
N GLU A 79 11.23 10.38 2.50
CA GLU A 79 9.82 10.51 2.86
C GLU A 79 9.45 11.96 3.15
N ILE A 80 8.27 12.35 2.69
CA ILE A 80 7.73 13.69 2.90
C ILE A 80 6.50 13.70 3.81
N GLN A 81 6.36 14.79 4.54
CA GLN A 81 5.16 15.12 5.29
C GLN A 81 4.25 15.98 4.43
N GLU A 82 2.97 15.60 4.39
CA GLU A 82 1.94 16.40 3.74
C GLU A 82 0.70 16.43 4.63
N GLU A 83 0.11 17.61 4.77
CA GLU A 83 -1.13 17.85 5.48
C GLU A 83 -2.31 17.45 4.57
N PRO A 84 -3.15 16.47 4.95
CA PRO A 84 -4.25 16.02 4.12
C PRO A 84 -5.41 17.02 4.10
N ARG A 85 -6.10 17.09 2.95
CA ARG A 85 -7.33 17.87 2.76
C ARG A 85 -8.49 16.95 2.44
N GLY A 86 -9.44 16.90 3.36
CA GLY A 86 -10.64 16.08 3.25
C GLY A 86 -10.36 14.57 3.25
N PRO A 87 -11.42 13.74 3.16
CA PRO A 87 -11.33 12.29 3.32
C PRO A 87 -10.39 11.58 2.35
N VAL A 88 -10.32 12.06 1.09
CA VAL A 88 -9.43 11.49 0.07
C VAL A 88 -7.97 11.79 0.39
N GLY A 89 -7.66 13.02 0.80
CA GLY A 89 -6.32 13.39 1.24
C GLY A 89 -5.88 12.56 2.44
N GLU A 90 -6.77 12.35 3.41
CA GLU A 90 -6.47 11.54 4.59
C GLU A 90 -6.21 10.06 4.23
N LEU A 91 -6.98 9.50 3.30
CA LEU A 91 -6.71 8.17 2.77
C LEU A 91 -5.33 8.11 2.10
N LEU A 92 -5.04 9.05 1.19
CA LEU A 92 -3.82 9.05 0.38
C LEU A 92 -2.56 9.38 1.18
N ALA A 93 -2.65 10.17 2.25
CA ALA A 93 -1.52 10.50 3.13
C ALA A 93 -1.31 9.49 4.26
N CYS A 94 -2.24 8.55 4.47
CA CYS A 94 -2.18 7.56 5.53
C CYS A 94 -1.71 6.19 5.01
N PRO A 95 -0.47 5.75 5.34
CA PRO A 95 0.05 4.46 4.89
C PRO A 95 -0.73 3.26 5.47
N PHE A 96 -1.36 3.41 6.64
CA PHE A 96 -2.19 2.35 7.22
C PHE A 96 -3.52 2.19 6.47
N CYS A 97 -4.17 3.30 6.12
CA CYS A 97 -5.39 3.25 5.32
C CYS A 97 -5.08 2.67 3.93
N LEU A 98 -4.02 3.12 3.26
CA LEU A 98 -3.57 2.56 1.98
C LEU A 98 -3.12 1.09 2.08
N ALA A 99 -2.62 0.63 3.23
CA ALA A 99 -2.26 -0.78 3.41
C ALA A 99 -3.47 -1.71 3.23
N GLN A 100 -4.65 -1.30 3.71
CA GLN A 100 -5.88 -2.06 3.50
C GLN A 100 -6.20 -2.23 2.00
N TRP A 101 -6.10 -1.16 1.23
CA TRP A 101 -6.32 -1.19 -0.22
C TRP A 101 -5.26 -2.01 -0.94
N ALA A 102 -3.98 -1.83 -0.59
CA ALA A 102 -2.87 -2.55 -1.21
C ALA A 102 -2.94 -4.07 -0.94
N ALA A 103 -3.22 -4.49 0.30
CA ALA A 103 -3.39 -5.90 0.63
C ALA A 103 -4.58 -6.53 -0.12
N THR A 104 -5.69 -5.80 -0.21
CA THR A 104 -6.89 -6.26 -0.94
C THR A 104 -6.60 -6.39 -2.42
N ALA A 105 -5.93 -5.41 -3.03
CA ALA A 105 -5.51 -5.47 -4.43
C ALA A 105 -4.54 -6.64 -4.69
N TYR A 106 -3.63 -6.91 -3.76
CA TYR A 106 -2.76 -8.08 -3.84
C TYR A 106 -3.57 -9.38 -3.79
N ALA A 107 -4.50 -9.52 -2.85
CA ALA A 107 -5.35 -10.71 -2.72
C ALA A 107 -6.19 -10.93 -3.99
N VAL A 108 -6.81 -9.88 -4.52
CA VAL A 108 -7.53 -9.92 -5.81
C VAL A 108 -6.60 -10.32 -6.94
N GLY A 109 -5.41 -9.72 -7.03
CA GLY A 109 -4.39 -10.06 -8.03
C GLY A 109 -3.98 -11.53 -7.98
N MET A 110 -3.84 -12.12 -6.79
CA MET A 110 -3.54 -13.55 -6.63
C MET A 110 -4.63 -14.46 -7.18
N VAL A 111 -5.89 -14.01 -7.25
CA VAL A 111 -7.01 -14.75 -7.85
C VAL A 111 -7.04 -14.61 -9.37
N PHE A 112 -6.83 -13.40 -9.89
CA PHE A 112 -7.01 -13.11 -11.31
C PHE A 112 -5.73 -13.26 -12.15
N ALA A 113 -4.56 -12.91 -11.59
CA ALA A 113 -3.27 -12.86 -12.26
C ALA A 113 -2.09 -13.29 -11.35
N PRO A 114 -2.11 -14.53 -10.80
CA PRO A 114 -1.20 -14.96 -9.73
C PRO A 114 0.29 -14.83 -10.06
N ARG A 115 0.70 -15.10 -11.31
CA ARG A 115 2.11 -15.01 -11.71
C ARG A 115 2.62 -13.58 -11.65
N VAL A 116 1.83 -12.64 -12.17
CA VAL A 116 2.17 -11.21 -12.17
C VAL A 116 2.17 -10.68 -10.74
N THR A 117 1.15 -11.02 -9.95
CA THR A 117 1.06 -10.56 -8.56
C THR A 117 2.19 -11.11 -7.70
N ARG A 118 2.58 -12.39 -7.87
CA ARG A 118 3.75 -12.96 -7.20
C ARG A 118 5.04 -12.22 -7.57
N LEU A 119 5.22 -11.89 -8.86
CA LEU A 119 6.39 -11.13 -9.31
C LEU A 119 6.41 -9.73 -8.69
N VAL A 120 5.30 -9.00 -8.73
CA VAL A 120 5.19 -7.67 -8.10
C VAL A 120 5.47 -7.75 -6.60
N GLY A 121 4.91 -8.75 -5.91
CA GLY A 121 5.13 -8.98 -4.49
C GLY A 121 6.58 -9.25 -4.14
N ALA A 122 7.23 -10.12 -4.89
CA ALA A 122 8.66 -10.41 -4.73
C ALA A 122 9.51 -9.15 -4.96
N THR A 123 9.25 -8.42 -6.03
CA THR A 123 10.00 -7.19 -6.37
C THR A 123 9.83 -6.12 -5.29
N MET A 124 8.60 -5.84 -4.83
CA MET A 124 8.38 -4.84 -3.79
C MET A 124 8.91 -5.28 -2.43
N THR A 125 8.91 -6.58 -2.13
CA THR A 125 9.55 -7.13 -0.92
C THR A 125 11.06 -6.94 -0.99
N ALA A 126 11.70 -7.22 -2.14
CA ALA A 126 13.13 -7.00 -2.32
C ALA A 126 13.51 -5.53 -2.11
N VAL A 127 12.68 -4.59 -2.60
CA VAL A 127 12.88 -3.15 -2.32
C VAL A 127 12.74 -2.85 -0.83
N ALA A 128 11.74 -3.41 -0.14
CA ALA A 128 11.56 -3.20 1.31
C ALA A 128 12.80 -3.66 2.11
N VAL A 129 13.35 -4.82 1.75
CA VAL A 129 14.59 -5.35 2.36
C VAL A 129 15.77 -4.45 2.02
N SER A 130 15.89 -4.00 0.76
CA SER A 130 16.95 -3.07 0.34
C SER A 130 16.94 -1.77 1.15
N ASP A 131 15.76 -1.16 1.36
CA ASP A 131 15.64 0.07 2.15
C ASP A 131 16.04 -0.17 3.61
N TRP A 132 15.64 -1.31 4.17
CA TRP A 132 16.04 -1.68 5.53
C TRP A 132 17.56 -1.86 5.65
N LEU A 133 18.19 -2.48 4.65
CA LEU A 133 19.66 -2.61 4.59
C LEU A 133 20.35 -1.25 4.48
N GLN A 134 19.80 -0.31 3.70
CA GLN A 134 20.34 1.06 3.61
C GLN A 134 20.26 1.80 4.95
N LEU A 135 19.13 1.68 5.67
CA LEU A 135 18.98 2.25 7.01
C LEU A 135 19.93 1.60 8.03
N GLY A 136 20.10 0.28 7.93
CA GLY A 136 21.05 -0.47 8.75
C GLY A 136 22.50 -0.03 8.50
N TYR A 137 22.90 0.08 7.24
CA TYR A 137 24.23 0.58 6.85
C TYR A 137 24.49 1.99 7.38
N ALA A 138 23.54 2.91 7.21
CA ALA A 138 23.65 4.27 7.73
C ALA A 138 23.78 4.31 9.26
N LYS A 139 23.09 3.41 9.97
CA LYS A 139 23.21 3.28 11.43
C LYS A 139 24.59 2.74 11.85
N LEU A 140 25.12 1.75 11.13
CA LEU A 140 26.44 1.18 11.40
C LEU A 140 27.55 2.20 11.15
N MET A 141 27.50 2.97 10.06
CA MET A 141 28.47 4.04 9.78
C MET A 141 28.54 5.06 10.92
N LYS A 142 27.39 5.51 11.43
CA LYS A 142 27.33 6.45 12.57
C LYS A 142 27.89 5.90 13.89
N SER A 143 28.06 4.58 14.02
CA SER A 143 28.63 3.97 15.23
C SER A 143 30.15 3.85 15.20
N VAL A 144 30.76 4.08 14.05
CA VAL A 144 32.22 4.05 13.85
C VAL A 144 32.84 5.45 13.98
N ASP A 145 32.04 6.50 13.79
CA ASP A 145 32.38 7.90 14.05
C ASP A 145 32.23 8.28 15.54
#